data_AF-A0A2G8LEN1-F1
#
_entry.id   AF-A0A2G8LEN1-F1
#
_cell.length_a   1.000
_cell.length_b   1.000
_cell.length_c   1.000
_cell.angle_alpha   90.00
_cell.angle_beta   90.00
_cell.angle_gamma   90.00
#
_symmetry.space_group_name_H-M   'P 1'
#
loop_
_entity.id
_entity.type
_entity.pdbx_description
1 polymer ?
#
loop_
_entity_poly.entity_id
_entity_poly.type
_entity_poly.pdbx_seq_one_letter_code
_entity_poly.pdbx_strand_id
1 'polypeptide(L)'
;MLAYQKPRKTREFTGPTPHSVAIRAKMPSKQPPDHLILERRKRDDMREEAVAVTKYNALCDLKNDWEQITDRRILQNTVKRRVKGLMQNEEFALEDRRQKLKELLAEEEEMYMMEMEAGEETQLERQAKMRERAKKSEGEARTRETPVGSREDGPKMEGLNVMFPHLEPKIGFEEPWHTFIIFLEGCEELRATLTRRHMDEVCIERGEQLQMKEEKMAEDKMYDSFYAQQWEEDRQAKAAREEREAAEAHARNKDMLDTLRIQMAAVQAKKDEEKRLKIEGGQLRKEESELRKLEEQRALQEKKAQQQAMRDGLDKSLKIRARLKAREIQEELALDMQILEKLLEDSRNEAMEISQRKKEMREEDQRYREYLQQQMEEEKRLEKELDAMIESEVKRQWQKRLDQWAKEKDARKRLMNDVLSTRRRQLQEKVAENEKAQAVAAKETELMLAAMEEHRRLEEEKRARVFHENKQYEQDLLQQVNFRLRMEEHEKDEDYREYLKGLETEAEYQAKLKEALARPNIDKLHPFRKAHMTKQAGQKLM
;
A
#
# COMPACT_ATOMS: atom_id res chain seq x y z
N MET A 1 -72.82 40.21 -23.15
CA MET A 1 -72.79 39.52 -24.45
C MET A 1 -74.22 39.12 -24.78
N LEU A 2 -74.77 39.62 -25.88
CA LEU A 2 -76.12 39.29 -26.37
C LEU A 2 -76.17 37.79 -26.70
N ALA A 3 -76.79 37.00 -25.83
CA ALA A 3 -77.10 35.61 -26.14
C ALA A 3 -78.31 35.59 -27.07
N TYR A 4 -78.04 35.56 -28.37
CA TYR A 4 -79.01 35.30 -29.42
C TYR A 4 -79.64 33.92 -29.19
N GLN A 5 -80.78 33.86 -28.51
CA GLN A 5 -81.59 32.64 -28.51
C GLN A 5 -82.19 32.50 -29.90
N LYS A 6 -81.68 31.54 -30.68
CA LYS A 6 -82.28 31.17 -31.96
C LYS A 6 -83.70 30.66 -31.67
N PRO A 7 -84.76 31.24 -32.27
CA PRO A 7 -86.11 30.76 -32.07
C PRO A 7 -86.20 29.29 -32.48
N ARG A 8 -86.84 28.45 -31.65
CA ARG A 8 -87.15 27.06 -32.01
C ARG A 8 -88.04 27.11 -33.24
N LYS A 9 -87.49 26.74 -34.41
CA LYS A 9 -88.25 26.62 -35.65
C LYS A 9 -89.26 25.49 -35.48
N THR A 10 -90.51 25.84 -35.23
CA THR A 10 -91.65 24.93 -35.39
C THR A 10 -91.65 24.44 -36.84
N ARG A 11 -91.73 23.12 -37.03
CA ARG A 11 -91.69 22.49 -38.36
C ARG A 11 -93.08 22.37 -38.99
N GLU A 12 -94.09 22.84 -38.26
CA GLU A 12 -95.50 22.83 -38.61
C GLU A 12 -95.81 24.07 -39.42
N PHE A 13 -96.47 23.87 -40.56
CA PHE A 13 -96.95 24.92 -41.43
C PHE A 13 -98.47 24.80 -41.51
N THR A 14 -99.19 25.80 -41.04
CA THR A 14 -100.66 25.83 -41.03
C THR A 14 -101.17 26.35 -42.39
N GLY A 15 -102.11 25.64 -42.99
CA GLY A 15 -102.75 26.03 -44.24
C GLY A 15 -103.98 26.92 -44.03
N PRO A 16 -104.62 27.40 -45.12
CA PRO A 16 -105.71 28.38 -45.06
C PRO A 16 -107.04 27.82 -44.52
N THR A 17 -107.15 26.51 -44.31
CA THR A 17 -108.33 25.88 -43.69
C THR A 17 -108.03 25.43 -42.26
N PRO A 18 -108.98 25.59 -41.31
CA PRO A 18 -108.82 25.08 -39.95
C PRO A 18 -108.54 23.57 -40.00
N HIS A 19 -107.49 23.12 -39.29
CA HIS A 19 -106.99 21.72 -39.22
C HIS A 19 -106.07 21.25 -40.36
N SER A 20 -105.66 22.12 -41.30
CA SER A 20 -104.61 21.77 -42.27
C SER A 20 -103.22 22.09 -41.72
N VAL A 21 -102.42 21.06 -41.37
CA VAL A 21 -101.05 21.22 -40.86
C VAL A 21 -100.09 20.31 -41.62
N ALA A 22 -99.04 20.88 -42.21
CA ALA A 22 -97.96 20.15 -42.87
C ALA A 22 -96.66 20.21 -42.05
N ILE A 23 -95.96 19.09 -41.87
CA ILE A 23 -94.70 19.04 -41.11
C ILE A 23 -93.52 18.92 -42.07
N ARG A 24 -92.63 19.93 -42.08
CA ARG A 24 -91.41 19.92 -42.91
C ARG A 24 -90.50 18.76 -42.54
N ALA A 25 -90.28 17.76 -43.40
CA ALA A 25 -89.45 16.58 -43.12
C ALA A 25 -88.02 16.92 -42.62
N LYS A 26 -87.48 16.11 -41.70
CA LYS A 26 -86.12 16.26 -41.18
C LYS A 26 -85.19 15.68 -42.24
N MET A 27 -84.15 16.43 -42.64
CA MET A 27 -83.10 15.83 -43.44
C MET A 27 -82.41 14.73 -42.62
N PRO A 28 -82.11 13.56 -43.21
CA PRO A 28 -81.45 12.48 -42.50
C PRO A 28 -80.11 12.98 -41.95
N SER A 29 -79.74 12.50 -40.76
CA SER A 29 -78.43 12.76 -40.17
C SER A 29 -77.34 12.41 -41.18
N LYS A 30 -76.35 13.31 -41.36
CA LYS A 30 -75.18 13.04 -42.22
C LYS A 30 -74.33 11.88 -41.69
N GLN A 31 -74.48 11.56 -40.40
CA GLN A 31 -73.76 10.48 -39.74
C GLN A 31 -74.67 9.26 -39.64
N PRO A 32 -74.15 8.06 -39.99
CA PRO A 32 -74.86 6.81 -39.80
C PRO A 32 -75.29 6.62 -38.34
N PRO A 33 -76.40 5.90 -38.08
CA PRO A 33 -76.87 5.60 -36.72
C PRO A 33 -75.77 5.02 -35.82
N ASP A 34 -74.83 4.27 -36.40
CA ASP A 34 -73.77 3.55 -35.69
C ASP A 34 -72.47 4.35 -35.51
N HIS A 35 -72.44 5.64 -35.87
CA HIS A 35 -71.20 6.44 -35.84
C HIS A 35 -70.49 6.42 -34.47
N LEU A 36 -71.24 6.49 -33.37
CA LEU A 36 -70.69 6.43 -32.01
C LEU A 36 -70.11 5.04 -31.67
N ILE A 37 -70.68 3.98 -32.25
CA ILE A 37 -70.21 2.61 -32.06
C ILE A 37 -68.93 2.39 -32.87
N LEU A 38 -68.89 2.88 -34.12
CA LEU A 38 -67.71 2.82 -34.98
C LEU A 38 -66.54 3.62 -34.40
N GLU A 39 -66.78 4.81 -33.84
CA GLU A 39 -65.76 5.60 -33.15
C GLU A 39 -65.23 4.92 -31.88
N ARG A 40 -66.08 4.21 -31.14
CA ARG A 40 -65.64 3.42 -29.98
C ARG A 40 -64.78 2.24 -30.41
N ARG A 41 -65.23 1.45 -31.40
CA ARG A 41 -64.43 0.34 -31.97
C ARG A 41 -63.08 0.82 -32.44
N LYS A 42 -63.03 1.92 -33.21
CA LYS A 42 -61.76 2.51 -33.65
C LYS A 42 -60.85 2.90 -32.49
N ARG A 43 -61.39 3.41 -31.37
CA ARG A 43 -60.58 3.71 -30.17
C ARG A 43 -60.12 2.45 -29.45
N ASP A 44 -60.94 1.42 -29.41
CA ASP A 44 -60.61 0.15 -28.77
C ASP A 44 -59.55 -0.60 -29.60
N ASP A 45 -59.67 -0.61 -30.94
CA ASP A 45 -58.68 -1.15 -31.87
C ASP A 45 -57.31 -0.45 -31.68
N MET A 46 -57.29 0.89 -31.62
CA MET A 46 -56.07 1.67 -31.37
C MET A 46 -55.44 1.35 -30.00
N ARG A 47 -56.26 1.07 -28.98
CA ARG A 47 -55.75 0.65 -27.66
C ARG A 47 -55.17 -0.75 -27.74
N GLU A 48 -55.83 -1.66 -28.44
CA GLU A 48 -55.40 -3.04 -28.58
C GLU A 48 -54.09 -3.13 -29.37
N GLU A 49 -53.94 -2.33 -30.44
CA GLU A 49 -52.67 -2.15 -31.16
C GLU A 49 -51.57 -1.59 -30.25
N ALA A 50 -51.86 -0.54 -29.48
CA ALA A 50 -50.88 0.01 -28.53
C ALA A 50 -50.46 -1.03 -27.48
N VAL A 51 -51.40 -1.81 -26.95
CA VAL A 51 -51.11 -2.89 -26.01
C VAL A 51 -50.27 -3.98 -26.68
N ALA A 52 -50.57 -4.36 -27.93
CA ALA A 52 -49.78 -5.34 -28.67
C ALA A 52 -48.32 -4.88 -28.87
N VAL A 53 -48.12 -3.61 -29.25
CA VAL A 53 -46.77 -3.01 -29.39
C VAL A 53 -46.03 -3.00 -28.05
N THR A 54 -46.69 -2.61 -26.96
CA THR A 54 -46.03 -2.61 -25.64
C THR A 54 -45.63 -4.02 -25.19
N LYS A 55 -46.46 -5.04 -25.44
CA LYS A 55 -46.14 -6.43 -25.16
C LYS A 55 -44.97 -6.93 -26.01
N TYR A 56 -44.96 -6.58 -27.30
CA TYR A 56 -43.86 -6.92 -28.20
C TYR A 56 -42.55 -6.28 -27.74
N ASN A 57 -42.56 -4.99 -27.41
CA ASN A 57 -41.38 -4.29 -26.89
C ASN A 57 -40.87 -4.94 -25.60
N ALA A 58 -41.76 -5.27 -24.65
CA ALA A 58 -41.36 -5.94 -23.41
C ALA A 58 -40.71 -7.32 -23.66
N LEU A 59 -41.17 -8.07 -24.67
CA LEU A 59 -40.53 -9.33 -25.07
C LEU A 59 -39.16 -9.09 -25.70
N CYS A 60 -39.01 -8.05 -26.52
CA CYS A 60 -37.71 -7.66 -27.08
C CYS A 60 -36.72 -7.24 -26.01
N ASP A 61 -37.16 -6.46 -25.02
CA ASP A 61 -36.33 -6.04 -23.88
C ASP A 61 -35.86 -7.25 -23.08
N LEU A 62 -36.77 -8.18 -22.76
CA LEU A 62 -36.42 -9.43 -22.08
C LEU A 62 -35.39 -10.28 -22.86
N LYS A 63 -35.53 -10.33 -24.19
CA LYS A 63 -34.58 -11.02 -25.07
C LYS A 63 -33.21 -10.34 -25.04
N ASN A 64 -33.17 -9.02 -25.14
CA ASN A 64 -31.92 -8.25 -25.07
C ASN A 64 -31.23 -8.42 -23.72
N ASP A 65 -31.98 -8.39 -22.61
CA ASP A 65 -31.45 -8.63 -21.27
C ASP A 65 -30.84 -10.03 -21.15
N TRP A 66 -31.53 -11.04 -21.69
CA TRP A 66 -31.01 -12.41 -21.73
C TRP A 66 -29.73 -12.53 -22.56
N GLU A 67 -29.65 -11.89 -23.73
CA GLU A 67 -28.45 -11.85 -24.57
C GLU A 67 -27.29 -11.18 -23.81
N GLN A 68 -27.52 -10.03 -23.17
CA GLN A 68 -26.49 -9.34 -22.40
C GLN A 68 -25.99 -10.16 -21.21
N ILE A 69 -26.88 -10.84 -20.48
CA ILE A 69 -26.51 -11.69 -19.34
C ILE A 69 -25.70 -12.90 -19.81
N THR A 70 -26.12 -13.54 -20.90
CA THR A 70 -25.42 -14.71 -21.44
C THR A 70 -24.06 -14.34 -22.00
N ASP A 71 -23.94 -13.25 -22.77
CA ASP A 71 -22.67 -12.75 -23.28
C ASP A 71 -21.70 -12.39 -22.15
N ARG A 72 -22.19 -11.69 -21.11
CA ARG A 72 -21.39 -11.38 -19.93
C ARG A 72 -20.89 -12.65 -19.25
N ARG A 73 -21.73 -13.68 -19.13
CA ARG A 73 -21.36 -14.97 -18.54
C ARG A 73 -20.35 -15.72 -19.40
N ILE A 74 -20.49 -15.69 -20.73
CA ILE A 74 -19.52 -16.28 -21.67
C ILE A 74 -18.17 -15.59 -21.54
N LEU A 75 -18.13 -14.26 -21.53
CA LEU A 75 -16.91 -13.47 -21.34
C LEU A 75 -16.24 -13.81 -19.99
N GLN A 76 -17.00 -13.82 -18.90
CA GLN A 76 -16.49 -14.20 -17.59
C GLN A 76 -15.90 -15.62 -17.59
N ASN A 77 -16.57 -16.59 -18.21
CA ASN A 77 -16.09 -17.96 -18.31
C ASN A 77 -14.83 -18.09 -19.18
N THR A 78 -14.70 -17.26 -20.22
CA THR A 78 -13.48 -17.20 -21.05
C THR A 78 -12.31 -16.60 -20.28
N VAL A 79 -12.54 -15.50 -19.56
CA VAL A 79 -11.52 -14.90 -18.67
C VAL A 79 -11.11 -15.89 -17.59
N LYS A 80 -12.06 -16.53 -16.91
CA LYS A 80 -11.77 -17.56 -15.88
C LYS A 80 -10.91 -18.70 -16.42
N ARG A 81 -11.22 -19.22 -17.62
CA ARG A 81 -10.41 -20.26 -18.27
C ARG A 81 -9.01 -19.77 -18.60
N ARG A 82 -8.88 -18.54 -19.11
CA ARG A 82 -7.57 -17.96 -19.44
C ARG A 82 -6.71 -17.72 -18.20
N VAL A 83 -7.30 -17.16 -17.14
CA VAL A 83 -6.61 -16.98 -15.85
C VAL A 83 -6.17 -18.32 -15.28
N LYS A 84 -7.05 -19.34 -15.30
CA LYS A 84 -6.69 -20.69 -14.85
C LYS A 84 -5.52 -21.26 -15.65
N GLY A 85 -5.52 -21.09 -16.97
CA GLY A 85 -4.40 -21.52 -17.82
C GLY A 85 -3.09 -20.78 -17.52
N LEU A 86 -3.14 -19.47 -17.27
CA LEU A 86 -1.96 -18.70 -16.87
C LEU A 86 -1.43 -19.14 -15.50
N MET A 87 -2.31 -19.36 -14.52
CA MET A 87 -1.92 -19.87 -13.21
C MET A 87 -1.25 -21.25 -13.31
N GLN A 88 -1.80 -22.16 -14.12
CA GLN A 88 -1.19 -23.47 -14.36
C GLN A 88 0.18 -23.35 -15.03
N ASN A 89 0.34 -22.44 -15.99
CA ASN A 89 1.64 -22.19 -16.62
C ASN A 89 2.68 -21.66 -15.63
N GLU A 90 2.29 -20.76 -14.73
CA GLU A 90 3.18 -20.28 -13.66
C GLU A 90 3.52 -21.39 -12.65
N GLU A 91 2.55 -22.26 -12.31
CA GLU A 91 2.81 -23.44 -11.48
C GLU A 91 3.84 -24.37 -12.15
N PHE A 92 3.69 -24.68 -13.44
CA PHE A 92 4.69 -25.47 -14.17
C PHE A 92 6.06 -24.78 -14.22
N ALA A 93 6.10 -23.47 -14.46
CA ALA A 93 7.36 -22.71 -14.47
C ALA A 93 8.05 -22.67 -13.10
N LEU A 94 7.27 -22.68 -12.01
CA LEU A 94 7.80 -22.79 -10.66
C LEU A 94 8.30 -24.21 -10.37
N GLU A 95 7.58 -25.23 -10.81
CA GLU A 95 7.99 -26.63 -10.67
C GLU A 95 9.28 -26.91 -11.45
N ASP A 96 9.42 -26.39 -12.67
CA ASP A 96 10.66 -26.45 -13.46
C ASP A 96 11.83 -25.77 -12.75
N ARG A 97 11.61 -24.61 -12.12
CA ARG A 97 12.65 -23.92 -11.35
C ARG A 97 13.03 -24.71 -10.09
N ARG A 98 12.06 -25.31 -9.41
CA ARG A 98 12.32 -26.18 -8.25
C ARG A 98 13.11 -27.41 -8.64
N GLN A 99 12.79 -28.01 -9.78
CA GLN A 99 13.51 -29.16 -10.31
C GLN A 99 14.96 -28.79 -10.65
N LYS A 100 15.20 -27.66 -11.33
CA LYS A 100 16.56 -27.15 -11.58
C LYS A 100 17.33 -26.86 -10.30
N LEU A 101 16.67 -26.26 -9.31
CA LEU A 101 17.31 -26.00 -8.01
C LEU A 101 17.69 -27.32 -7.32
N LYS A 102 16.83 -28.33 -7.41
CA LYS A 102 17.10 -29.66 -6.86
C LYS A 102 18.28 -30.33 -7.55
N GLU A 103 18.39 -30.19 -8.87
CA GLU A 103 19.54 -30.69 -9.65
C GLU A 103 20.83 -29.98 -9.23
N LEU A 104 20.84 -28.65 -9.13
CA LEU A 104 22.02 -27.89 -8.68
C LEU A 104 22.44 -28.27 -7.26
N LEU A 105 21.49 -28.43 -6.33
CA LEU A 105 21.81 -28.85 -4.96
C LEU A 105 22.36 -30.27 -4.91
N ALA A 106 21.84 -31.18 -5.75
CA ALA A 106 22.39 -32.54 -5.85
C ALA A 106 23.81 -32.54 -6.42
N GLU A 107 24.08 -31.72 -7.43
CA GLU A 107 25.44 -31.53 -7.97
C GLU A 107 26.38 -30.96 -6.91
N GLU A 108 25.95 -29.96 -6.13
CA GLU A 108 26.73 -29.44 -5.00
C GLU A 108 27.01 -30.52 -3.95
N GLU A 109 26.01 -31.32 -3.57
CA GLU A 109 26.17 -32.45 -2.64
C GLU A 109 27.18 -33.48 -3.18
N GLU A 110 27.10 -33.85 -4.45
CA GLU A 110 28.07 -34.75 -5.09
C GLU A 110 29.48 -34.16 -5.08
N MET A 111 29.63 -32.87 -5.39
CA MET A 111 30.92 -32.17 -5.34
C MET A 111 31.52 -32.18 -3.93
N TYR A 112 30.71 -31.92 -2.90
CA TYR A 112 31.17 -32.01 -1.50
C TYR A 112 31.54 -33.44 -1.11
N MET A 113 30.78 -34.44 -1.56
CA MET A 113 31.13 -35.85 -1.33
C MET A 113 32.47 -36.21 -2.00
N MET A 114 32.70 -35.77 -3.24
CA MET A 114 33.98 -35.97 -3.93
C MET A 114 35.14 -35.24 -3.23
N GLU A 115 34.91 -34.02 -2.72
CA GLU A 115 35.91 -33.26 -1.95
C GLU A 115 36.24 -33.96 -0.63
N MET A 116 35.23 -34.50 0.07
CA MET A 116 35.41 -35.28 1.29
C MET A 116 36.17 -36.58 1.02
N GLU A 117 35.82 -37.32 -0.04
CA GLU A 117 36.54 -38.53 -0.46
C GLU A 117 37.99 -38.23 -0.89
N ALA A 118 38.24 -37.10 -1.54
CA ALA A 118 39.59 -36.65 -1.90
C ALA A 118 40.40 -36.15 -0.67
N GLY A 119 39.72 -35.62 0.34
CA GLY A 119 40.31 -35.20 1.61
C GLY A 119 40.61 -36.37 2.57
N GLU A 120 39.97 -37.52 2.38
CA GLU A 120 40.26 -38.74 3.13
C GLU A 120 41.57 -39.38 2.64
N GLU A 121 42.68 -39.09 3.34
CA GLU A 121 43.97 -39.70 3.04
C GLU A 121 43.86 -41.23 2.96
N THR A 122 44.15 -41.80 1.80
CA THR A 122 44.09 -43.24 1.58
C THR A 122 45.07 -43.96 2.52
N GLN A 123 44.79 -45.22 2.90
CA GLN A 123 45.70 -45.97 3.79
C GLN A 123 47.13 -46.08 3.23
N LEU A 124 47.27 -46.10 1.90
CA LEU A 124 48.55 -46.12 1.19
C LEU A 124 49.28 -44.77 1.28
N GLU A 125 48.59 -43.65 1.17
CA GLU A 125 49.17 -42.31 1.34
C GLU A 125 49.54 -42.02 2.80
N ARG A 126 48.75 -42.48 3.78
CA ARG A 126 49.13 -42.43 5.20
C ARG A 126 50.38 -43.25 5.47
N GLN A 127 50.49 -44.46 4.90
CA GLN A 127 51.70 -45.26 5.00
C GLN A 127 52.89 -44.62 4.27
N ALA A 128 52.67 -43.96 3.13
CA ALA A 128 53.71 -43.22 2.42
C ALA A 128 54.18 -41.99 3.20
N LYS A 129 53.27 -41.20 3.80
CA LYS A 129 53.61 -40.10 4.72
C LYS A 129 54.33 -40.59 5.97
N MET A 130 53.96 -41.76 6.52
CA MET A 130 54.68 -42.38 7.63
C MET A 130 56.09 -42.84 7.21
N ARG A 131 56.25 -43.38 5.98
CA ARG A 131 57.56 -43.74 5.41
C ARG A 131 58.40 -42.51 5.08
N GLU A 132 57.81 -41.43 4.57
CA GLU A 132 58.48 -40.16 4.31
C GLU A 132 58.85 -39.46 5.62
N ARG A 133 57.98 -39.50 6.65
CA ARG A 133 58.34 -39.07 8.00
C ARG A 133 59.46 -39.91 8.57
N ALA A 134 59.44 -41.24 8.40
CA ALA A 134 60.51 -42.13 8.84
C ALA A 134 61.83 -41.87 8.10
N LYS A 135 61.80 -41.65 6.77
CA LYS A 135 62.97 -41.22 5.99
C LYS A 135 63.44 -39.82 6.37
N LYS A 136 62.53 -38.93 6.74
CA LYS A 136 62.86 -37.56 7.18
C LYS A 136 63.45 -37.57 8.58
N SER A 137 62.97 -38.41 9.50
CA SER A 137 63.60 -38.62 10.80
C SER A 137 64.90 -39.42 10.70
N GLU A 138 65.04 -40.33 9.74
CA GLU A 138 66.30 -41.02 9.41
C GLU A 138 67.29 -40.08 8.70
N GLY A 139 66.80 -39.14 7.89
CA GLY A 139 67.54 -38.06 7.26
C GLY A 139 67.94 -36.95 8.24
N GLU A 140 67.09 -36.62 9.21
CA GLU A 140 67.36 -35.71 10.34
C GLU A 140 68.31 -36.34 11.37
N ALA A 141 68.23 -37.66 11.59
CA ALA A 141 69.23 -38.41 12.33
C ALA A 141 70.57 -38.45 11.58
N ARG A 142 70.57 -38.66 10.26
CA ARG A 142 71.76 -38.55 9.41
C ARG A 142 72.34 -37.15 9.30
N THR A 143 71.55 -36.07 9.45
CA THR A 143 72.06 -34.69 9.45
C THR A 143 72.48 -34.19 10.83
N ARG A 144 72.16 -34.91 11.91
CA ARG A 144 72.82 -34.72 13.22
C ARG A 144 74.08 -35.59 13.37
N GLU A 145 74.19 -36.67 12.61
CA GLU A 145 75.38 -37.52 12.52
C GLU A 145 76.02 -37.45 11.12
N THR A 146 76.48 -36.27 10.69
CA THR A 146 77.66 -36.07 9.80
C THR A 146 77.82 -34.59 9.45
N PRO A 147 79.06 -34.03 9.49
CA PRO A 147 79.33 -32.72 8.94
C PRO A 147 79.40 -32.77 7.40
N VAL A 148 78.70 -31.82 6.77
CA VAL A 148 78.94 -31.21 5.44
C VAL A 148 79.45 -32.11 4.32
N GLY A 149 78.64 -32.26 3.27
CA GLY A 149 79.13 -32.40 1.90
C GLY A 149 78.44 -33.47 1.07
N SER A 150 77.49 -33.07 0.22
CA SER A 150 77.12 -33.84 -0.97
C SER A 150 76.56 -32.89 -2.02
N ARG A 151 77.25 -32.74 -3.15
CA ARG A 151 76.74 -33.26 -4.42
C ARG A 151 77.76 -33.15 -5.56
N GLU A 152 77.81 -34.24 -6.30
CA GLU A 152 78.49 -34.48 -7.56
C GLU A 152 77.82 -33.71 -8.71
N ASP A 153 78.60 -33.33 -9.73
CA ASP A 153 78.26 -33.49 -11.17
C ASP A 153 79.47 -33.16 -12.10
N GLY A 154 80.17 -34.21 -12.56
CA GLY A 154 80.94 -34.34 -13.83
C GLY A 154 82.31 -33.64 -14.03
N PRO A 155 83.17 -34.07 -14.99
CA PRO A 155 83.38 -35.38 -15.60
C PRO A 155 84.75 -36.00 -15.23
N LYS A 156 84.85 -37.32 -15.39
CA LYS A 156 86.04 -38.14 -15.16
C LYS A 156 87.21 -37.68 -16.06
N MET A 157 88.29 -37.20 -15.46
CA MET A 157 89.60 -37.08 -16.09
C MET A 157 90.55 -38.08 -15.44
N GLU A 158 90.82 -39.14 -16.20
CA GLU A 158 91.90 -40.08 -15.99
C GLU A 158 93.22 -39.30 -15.96
N GLY A 159 93.82 -39.19 -14.76
CA GLY A 159 95.03 -38.43 -14.52
C GLY A 159 96.04 -39.26 -13.76
N LEU A 160 96.85 -39.99 -14.52
CA LEU A 160 98.19 -40.49 -14.20
C LEU A 160 98.54 -40.60 -12.70
N ASN A 161 98.47 -41.84 -12.23
CA ASN A 161 99.31 -42.35 -11.16
C ASN A 161 100.79 -42.19 -11.57
N VAL A 162 101.42 -41.06 -11.23
CA VAL A 162 102.87 -40.91 -11.32
C VAL A 162 103.47 -41.53 -10.07
N MET A 163 103.75 -42.83 -10.20
CA MET A 163 104.75 -43.57 -9.45
C MET A 163 106.00 -42.70 -9.26
N PHE A 164 106.18 -42.12 -8.08
CA PHE A 164 107.48 -41.63 -7.65
C PHE A 164 108.34 -42.86 -7.35
N PRO A 165 109.50 -43.07 -8.02
CA PRO A 165 110.32 -44.24 -7.76
C PRO A 165 110.87 -44.16 -6.34
N HIS A 166 110.48 -45.11 -5.51
CA HIS A 166 111.12 -45.42 -4.25
C HIS A 166 112.54 -45.94 -4.55
N LEU A 167 113.51 -45.04 -4.65
CA LEU A 167 114.94 -45.38 -4.70
C LEU A 167 115.40 -45.66 -3.26
N GLU A 168 115.69 -46.94 -2.98
CA GLU A 168 116.37 -47.38 -1.77
C GLU A 168 117.70 -46.63 -1.59
N PRO A 169 117.99 -46.02 -0.43
CA PRO A 169 119.31 -45.54 -0.13
C PRO A 169 120.11 -46.68 0.53
N LYS A 170 120.91 -47.38 -0.28
CA LYS A 170 122.10 -48.04 0.24
C LYS A 170 123.17 -46.96 0.49
N ILE A 171 123.53 -46.83 1.77
CA ILE A 171 124.71 -46.14 2.32
C ILE A 171 124.55 -44.61 2.52
N GLY A 172 124.23 -44.26 3.77
CA GLY A 172 124.51 -43.00 4.49
C GLY A 172 124.59 -41.67 3.73
N PHE A 173 123.47 -40.92 3.72
CA PHE A 173 123.45 -39.45 3.88
C PHE A 173 121.99 -38.98 4.08
N GLU A 174 121.67 -38.45 5.26
CA GLU A 174 120.32 -38.08 5.71
C GLU A 174 120.08 -36.58 5.44
N GLU A 175 120.13 -36.11 4.19
CA GLU A 175 119.98 -34.67 3.87
C GLU A 175 119.16 -34.26 2.60
N PRO A 176 118.68 -35.10 1.66
CA PRO A 176 118.04 -34.55 0.43
C PRO A 176 116.62 -33.97 0.58
N TRP A 177 115.75 -34.52 1.44
CA TRP A 177 114.34 -34.06 1.58
C TRP A 177 114.21 -32.77 2.37
N HIS A 178 115.04 -32.62 3.41
CA HIS A 178 115.16 -31.34 4.12
C HIS A 178 115.73 -30.28 3.19
N THR A 179 116.70 -30.60 2.33
CA THR A 179 117.23 -29.64 1.35
C THR A 179 116.19 -29.25 0.29
N PHE A 180 115.31 -30.16 -0.13
CA PHE A 180 114.23 -29.85 -1.07
C PHE A 180 113.10 -29.01 -0.45
N ILE A 181 112.69 -29.30 0.79
CA ILE A 181 111.73 -28.46 1.53
C ILE A 181 112.35 -27.11 1.88
N ILE A 182 113.61 -27.06 2.32
CA ILE A 182 114.35 -25.82 2.55
C ILE A 182 114.56 -25.03 1.24
N PHE A 183 114.67 -25.69 0.09
CA PHE A 183 114.72 -25.02 -1.22
C PHE A 183 113.35 -24.47 -1.65
N LEU A 184 112.27 -25.23 -1.43
CA LEU A 184 110.89 -24.78 -1.66
C LEU A 184 110.49 -23.63 -0.71
N GLU A 185 110.88 -23.71 0.56
CA GLU A 185 110.64 -22.67 1.57
C GLU A 185 111.64 -21.51 1.42
N GLY A 186 112.86 -21.73 0.92
CA GLY A 186 113.93 -20.74 0.79
C GLY A 186 113.98 -20.00 -0.54
N CYS A 187 113.31 -20.48 -1.60
CA CYS A 187 113.22 -19.79 -2.89
C CYS A 187 112.17 -18.66 -2.85
N GLU A 188 112.64 -17.42 -2.85
CA GLU A 188 111.76 -16.24 -2.93
C GLU A 188 110.89 -16.22 -4.20
N GLU A 189 111.44 -16.64 -5.33
CA GLU A 189 110.73 -16.72 -6.62
C GLU A 189 109.55 -17.72 -6.60
N LEU A 190 109.69 -18.83 -5.85
CA LEU A 190 108.64 -19.82 -5.73
C LEU A 190 107.54 -19.38 -4.75
N ARG A 191 107.92 -18.71 -3.65
CA ARG A 191 106.96 -18.07 -2.75
C ARG A 191 106.16 -16.98 -3.46
N ALA A 192 106.80 -16.17 -4.30
CA ALA A 192 106.13 -15.12 -5.07
C ALA A 192 105.12 -15.71 -6.06
N THR A 193 105.48 -16.80 -6.76
CA THR A 193 104.56 -17.47 -7.71
C THR A 193 103.42 -18.22 -7.03
N LEU A 194 103.64 -18.87 -5.89
CA LEU A 194 102.58 -19.50 -5.08
C LEU A 194 101.63 -18.46 -4.48
N THR A 195 102.15 -17.35 -3.97
CA THR A 195 101.32 -16.23 -3.46
C THR A 195 100.45 -15.65 -4.58
N ARG A 196 101.01 -15.53 -5.80
CA ARG A 196 100.26 -15.05 -6.95
C ARG A 196 99.17 -16.02 -7.40
N ARG A 197 99.45 -17.33 -7.45
CA ARG A 197 98.43 -18.36 -7.72
C ARG A 197 97.32 -18.36 -6.67
N HIS A 198 97.68 -18.26 -5.40
CA HIS A 198 96.69 -18.15 -4.32
C HIS A 198 95.85 -16.87 -4.44
N MET A 199 96.47 -15.74 -4.83
CA MET A 199 95.73 -14.51 -5.10
C MET A 199 94.79 -14.66 -6.30
N ASP A 200 95.20 -15.36 -7.35
CA ASP A 200 94.35 -15.66 -8.51
C ASP A 200 93.18 -16.60 -8.11
N GLU A 201 93.44 -17.62 -7.28
CA GLU A 201 92.41 -18.50 -6.69
C GLU A 201 91.40 -17.71 -5.85
N VAL A 202 91.87 -16.85 -4.94
CA VAL A 202 90.99 -15.96 -4.14
C VAL A 202 90.20 -15.00 -5.04
N CYS A 203 90.77 -14.52 -6.14
CA CYS A 203 90.03 -13.69 -7.10
C CYS A 203 88.94 -14.47 -7.83
N ILE A 204 89.18 -15.74 -8.17
CA ILE A 204 88.19 -16.64 -8.78
C ILE A 204 87.07 -16.94 -7.78
N GLU A 205 87.40 -17.36 -6.56
CA GLU A 205 86.43 -17.63 -5.49
C GLU A 205 85.60 -16.39 -5.14
N ARG A 206 86.22 -15.21 -5.13
CA ARG A 206 85.50 -13.94 -4.94
C ARG A 206 84.56 -13.63 -6.10
N GLY A 207 84.94 -13.97 -7.33
CA GLY A 207 84.09 -13.87 -8.52
C GLY A 207 82.86 -14.77 -8.40
N GLU A 208 83.05 -16.03 -8.01
CA GLU A 208 81.96 -16.98 -7.77
C GLU A 208 81.05 -16.52 -6.62
N GLN A 209 81.62 -15.99 -5.53
CA GLN A 209 80.84 -15.43 -4.42
C GLN A 209 79.98 -14.23 -4.84
N LEU A 210 80.49 -13.37 -5.73
CA LEU A 210 79.72 -12.23 -6.27
C LEU A 210 78.59 -12.71 -7.17
N GLN A 211 78.82 -13.73 -8.01
CA GLN A 211 77.77 -14.34 -8.83
C GLN A 211 76.66 -14.96 -7.98
N MET A 212 77.00 -15.77 -6.96
CA MET A 212 76.01 -16.33 -6.04
C MET A 212 75.22 -15.24 -5.30
N LYS A 213 75.87 -14.12 -4.97
CA LYS A 213 75.22 -12.96 -4.33
C LYS A 213 74.26 -12.25 -5.30
N GLU A 214 74.63 -12.10 -6.56
CA GLU A 214 73.76 -11.52 -7.60
C GLU A 214 72.56 -12.41 -7.89
N GLU A 215 72.75 -13.73 -7.98
CA GLU A 215 71.67 -14.71 -8.12
C GLU A 215 70.71 -14.65 -6.95
N LYS A 216 71.23 -14.68 -5.71
CA LYS A 216 70.40 -14.54 -4.51
C LYS A 216 69.64 -13.21 -4.46
N MET A 217 70.27 -12.10 -4.85
CA MET A 217 69.59 -10.81 -4.94
C MET A 217 68.51 -10.79 -6.03
N ALA A 218 68.70 -11.51 -7.14
CA ALA A 218 67.69 -11.65 -8.18
C ALA A 218 66.50 -12.49 -7.67
N GLU A 219 66.76 -13.59 -6.96
CA GLU A 219 65.73 -14.40 -6.30
C GLU A 219 64.95 -13.59 -5.27
N ASP A 220 65.63 -12.89 -4.36
CA ASP A 220 64.99 -12.04 -3.34
C ASP A 220 64.10 -10.96 -3.98
N LYS A 221 64.57 -10.31 -5.06
CA LYS A 221 63.75 -9.35 -5.82
C LYS A 221 62.51 -9.98 -6.45
N MET A 222 62.63 -11.21 -6.96
CA MET A 222 61.49 -11.93 -7.53
C MET A 222 60.47 -12.25 -6.44
N TYR A 223 60.92 -12.72 -5.27
CA TYR A 223 60.05 -12.93 -4.10
C TYR A 223 59.36 -11.64 -3.65
N ASP A 224 60.11 -10.55 -3.51
CA ASP A 224 59.55 -9.25 -3.12
C ASP A 224 58.50 -8.76 -4.12
N SER A 225 58.78 -8.92 -5.42
CA SER A 225 57.83 -8.54 -6.48
C SER A 225 56.55 -9.39 -6.44
N PHE A 226 56.68 -10.68 -6.15
CA PHE A 226 55.55 -11.60 -6.01
C PHE A 226 54.68 -11.23 -4.81
N TYR A 227 55.28 -10.99 -3.64
CA TYR A 227 54.55 -10.58 -2.45
C TYR A 227 53.92 -9.19 -2.59
N ALA A 228 54.58 -8.25 -3.26
CA ALA A 228 54.01 -6.94 -3.55
C ALA A 228 52.76 -7.05 -4.45
N GLN A 229 52.78 -7.92 -5.46
CA GLN A 229 51.60 -8.20 -6.28
C GLN A 229 50.46 -8.80 -5.47
N GLN A 230 50.75 -9.82 -4.64
CA GLN A 230 49.75 -10.43 -3.77
C GLN A 230 49.14 -9.43 -2.78
N TRP A 231 49.93 -8.53 -2.19
CA TRP A 231 49.40 -7.47 -1.33
C TRP A 231 48.53 -6.45 -2.07
N GLU A 232 48.92 -6.09 -3.29
CA GLU A 232 48.12 -5.19 -4.13
C GLU A 232 46.78 -5.83 -4.51
N GLU A 233 46.77 -7.12 -4.85
CA GLU A 233 45.54 -7.90 -5.09
C GLU A 233 44.65 -7.94 -3.84
N ASP A 234 45.23 -8.19 -2.66
CA ASP A 234 44.49 -8.26 -1.39
C ASP A 234 43.90 -6.90 -0.99
N ARG A 235 44.62 -5.81 -1.25
CA ARG A 235 44.14 -4.44 -1.08
C ARG A 235 43.00 -4.11 -2.04
N GLN A 236 43.13 -4.48 -3.31
CA GLN A 236 42.08 -4.28 -4.31
C GLN A 236 40.83 -5.09 -3.97
N ALA A 237 40.98 -6.32 -3.48
CA ALA A 237 39.86 -7.14 -3.03
C ALA A 237 39.12 -6.51 -1.84
N LYS A 238 39.85 -5.93 -0.88
CA LYS A 238 39.26 -5.19 0.25
C LYS A 238 38.55 -3.92 -0.22
N ALA A 239 39.17 -3.11 -1.08
CA ALA A 239 38.55 -1.91 -1.63
C ALA A 239 37.29 -2.24 -2.44
N ALA A 240 37.31 -3.30 -3.26
CA ALA A 240 36.14 -3.75 -4.02
C ALA A 240 35.02 -4.29 -3.12
N ARG A 241 35.35 -4.87 -1.96
CA ARG A 241 34.35 -5.28 -0.95
C ARG A 241 33.71 -4.05 -0.30
N GLU A 242 34.51 -3.09 0.14
CA GLU A 242 34.00 -1.84 0.72
C GLU A 242 33.11 -1.08 -0.26
N GLU A 243 33.48 -1.03 -1.54
CA GLU A 243 32.65 -0.40 -2.59
C GLU A 243 31.31 -1.13 -2.77
N ARG A 244 31.30 -2.47 -2.76
CA ARG A 244 30.06 -3.26 -2.80
C ARG A 244 29.19 -3.03 -1.58
N GLU A 245 29.76 -3.09 -0.38
CA GLU A 245 29.04 -2.85 0.88
C GLU A 245 28.46 -1.43 0.94
N ALA A 246 29.23 -0.43 0.47
CA ALA A 246 28.76 0.95 0.36
C ALA A 246 27.63 1.07 -0.67
N ALA A 247 27.74 0.43 -1.83
CA ALA A 247 26.69 0.41 -2.85
C ALA A 247 25.41 -0.26 -2.33
N GLU A 248 25.53 -1.38 -1.62
CA GLU A 248 24.40 -2.08 -0.98
C GLU A 248 23.77 -1.24 0.14
N ALA A 249 24.57 -0.53 0.94
CA ALA A 249 24.07 0.41 1.94
C ALA A 249 23.32 1.58 1.27
N HIS A 250 23.86 2.13 0.17
CA HIS A 250 23.18 3.15 -0.62
C HIS A 250 21.88 2.64 -1.25
N ALA A 251 21.86 1.41 -1.78
CA ALA A 251 20.66 0.80 -2.32
C ALA A 251 19.58 0.62 -1.25
N ARG A 252 19.92 0.07 -0.07
CA ARG A 252 18.99 -0.05 1.07
C ARG A 252 18.44 1.29 1.52
N ASN A 253 19.30 2.31 1.61
CA ASN A 253 18.88 3.66 1.96
C ASN A 253 17.94 4.26 0.91
N LYS A 254 18.21 4.02 -0.37
CA LYS A 254 17.35 4.45 -1.47
C LYS A 254 15.97 3.78 -1.41
N ASP A 255 15.93 2.47 -1.22
CA ASP A 255 14.68 1.71 -1.10
C ASP A 255 13.85 2.17 0.11
N MET A 256 14.52 2.44 1.25
CA MET A 256 13.89 3.04 2.42
C MET A 256 13.33 4.44 2.11
N LEU A 257 14.06 5.27 1.39
CA LEU A 257 13.57 6.60 0.99
C LEU A 257 12.39 6.50 0.01
N ASP A 258 12.41 5.55 -0.92
CA ASP A 258 11.33 5.37 -1.88
C ASP A 258 10.06 4.84 -1.21
N THR A 259 10.17 3.91 -0.26
CA THR A 259 9.03 3.49 0.57
C THR A 259 8.48 4.64 1.42
N LEU A 260 9.34 5.45 2.03
CA LEU A 260 8.93 6.66 2.76
C LEU A 260 8.24 7.68 1.85
N ARG A 261 8.73 7.90 0.63
CA ARG A 261 8.07 8.77 -0.36
C ARG A 261 6.68 8.25 -0.72
N ILE A 262 6.52 6.95 -0.93
CA ILE A 262 5.22 6.32 -1.18
C ILE A 262 4.28 6.53 0.00
N GLN A 263 4.76 6.32 1.23
CA GLN A 263 3.97 6.56 2.45
C GLN A 263 3.56 8.02 2.60
N MET A 264 4.48 8.97 2.37
CA MET A 264 4.18 10.40 2.40
C MET A 264 3.15 10.77 1.33
N ALA A 265 3.27 10.24 0.11
CA ALA A 265 2.31 10.45 -0.96
C ALA A 265 0.93 9.88 -0.61
N ALA A 266 0.87 8.68 -0.02
CA ALA A 266 -0.37 8.07 0.45
C ALA A 266 -1.05 8.90 1.55
N VAL A 267 -0.28 9.39 2.52
CA VAL A 267 -0.78 10.30 3.58
C VAL A 267 -1.28 11.61 2.97
N GLN A 268 -0.55 12.16 2.00
CA GLN A 268 -0.96 13.38 1.32
C GLN A 268 -2.25 13.20 0.51
N ALA A 269 -2.39 12.07 -0.19
CA ALA A 269 -3.62 11.70 -0.90
C ALA A 269 -4.81 11.60 0.05
N LYS A 270 -4.64 10.92 1.20
CA LYS A 270 -5.68 10.85 2.25
C LYS A 270 -6.09 12.24 2.76
N LYS A 271 -5.12 13.13 3.01
CA LYS A 271 -5.41 14.52 3.41
C LYS A 271 -6.17 15.30 2.35
N ASP A 272 -5.85 15.10 1.09
CA ASP A 272 -6.53 15.79 -0.01
C ASP A 272 -7.94 15.23 -0.25
N GLU A 273 -8.16 13.93 -0.05
CA GLU A 273 -9.49 13.31 0.00
C GLU A 273 -10.32 13.85 1.17
N GLU A 274 -9.74 13.96 2.37
CA GLU A 274 -10.42 14.53 3.54
C GLU A 274 -10.86 15.98 3.29
N LYS A 275 -9.99 16.81 2.67
CA LYS A 275 -10.36 18.18 2.26
C LYS A 275 -11.49 18.17 1.24
N ARG A 276 -11.47 17.26 0.25
CA ARG A 276 -12.54 17.13 -0.75
C ARG A 276 -13.86 16.77 -0.09
N LEU A 277 -13.88 15.76 0.78
CA LEU A 277 -15.07 15.36 1.54
C LEU A 277 -15.58 16.48 2.45
N LYS A 278 -14.69 17.29 3.03
CA LYS A 278 -15.05 18.47 3.82
C LYS A 278 -15.71 19.56 2.98
N ILE A 279 -15.20 19.81 1.78
CA ILE A 279 -15.79 20.75 0.82
C ILE A 279 -17.17 20.25 0.36
N GLU A 280 -17.28 18.97 -0.01
CA GLU A 280 -18.55 18.34 -0.42
C GLU A 280 -19.58 18.39 0.72
N GLY A 281 -19.17 18.02 1.94
CA GLY A 281 -20.02 18.14 3.14
C GLY A 281 -20.46 19.59 3.41
N GLY A 282 -19.60 20.57 3.14
CA GLY A 282 -19.95 22.00 3.22
C GLY A 282 -20.96 22.43 2.15
N GLN A 283 -20.82 21.94 0.92
CA GLN A 283 -21.76 22.20 -0.18
C GLN A 283 -23.14 21.59 0.11
N LEU A 284 -23.18 20.33 0.55
CA LEU A 284 -24.43 19.66 0.92
C LEU A 284 -25.19 20.39 2.04
N ARG A 285 -24.48 20.91 3.06
CA ARG A 285 -25.10 21.73 4.11
C ARG A 285 -25.66 23.06 3.58
N LYS A 286 -24.99 23.68 2.61
CA LYS A 286 -25.49 24.89 1.95
C LYS A 286 -26.76 24.59 1.15
N GLU A 287 -26.76 23.52 0.36
CA GLU A 287 -27.94 23.06 -0.38
C GLU A 287 -29.13 22.78 0.56
N GLU A 288 -28.87 22.10 1.69
CA GLU A 288 -29.90 21.84 2.70
C GLU A 288 -30.47 23.14 3.29
N SER A 289 -29.61 24.12 3.59
CA SER A 289 -30.04 25.43 4.09
C SER A 289 -30.87 26.21 3.05
N GLU A 290 -30.48 26.18 1.79
CA GLU A 290 -31.21 26.82 0.68
C GLU A 290 -32.59 26.19 0.48
N LEU A 291 -32.69 24.86 0.54
CA LEU A 291 -33.96 24.16 0.49
C LEU A 291 -34.88 24.54 1.64
N ARG A 292 -34.35 24.64 2.87
CA ARG A 292 -35.13 25.11 4.04
C ARG A 292 -35.63 26.55 3.85
N LYS A 293 -34.78 27.45 3.33
CA LYS A 293 -35.20 28.84 3.02
C LYS A 293 -36.30 28.88 1.96
N LEU A 294 -36.22 28.06 0.92
CA LEU A 294 -37.26 27.96 -0.11
C LEU A 294 -38.58 27.43 0.45
N GLU A 295 -38.54 26.43 1.35
CA GLU A 295 -39.72 25.92 2.06
C GLU A 295 -40.36 27.01 2.94
N GLU A 296 -39.56 27.76 3.70
CA GLU A 296 -40.03 28.88 4.53
C GLU A 296 -40.64 30.02 3.70
N GLN A 297 -40.00 30.40 2.57
CA GLN A 297 -40.53 31.42 1.67
C GLN A 297 -41.88 31.01 1.07
N ARG A 298 -42.03 29.75 0.66
CA ARG A 298 -43.31 29.22 0.15
C ARG A 298 -44.37 29.24 1.22
N ALA A 299 -44.05 28.83 2.45
CA ALA A 299 -44.99 28.87 3.58
C ALA A 299 -45.45 30.31 3.88
N LEU A 300 -44.54 31.29 3.83
CA LEU A 300 -44.88 32.71 4.01
C LEU A 300 -45.80 33.23 2.90
N GLN A 301 -45.53 32.87 1.64
CA GLN A 301 -46.38 33.24 0.50
C GLN A 301 -47.77 32.63 0.62
N GLU A 302 -47.87 31.35 1.00
CA GLU A 302 -49.15 30.67 1.20
C GLU A 302 -49.96 31.34 2.33
N LYS A 303 -49.30 31.71 3.44
CA LYS A 303 -49.93 32.47 4.54
C LYS A 303 -50.45 33.84 4.09
N LYS A 304 -49.68 34.61 3.31
CA LYS A 304 -50.11 35.92 2.77
C LYS A 304 -51.29 35.77 1.82
N ALA A 305 -51.26 34.76 0.94
CA ALA A 305 -52.35 34.49 0.00
C ALA A 305 -53.64 34.12 0.74
N GLN A 306 -53.56 33.31 1.81
CA GLN A 306 -54.71 32.99 2.66
C GLN A 306 -55.30 34.24 3.33
N GLN A 307 -54.45 35.14 3.84
CA GLN A 307 -54.90 36.40 4.43
C GLN A 307 -55.59 37.32 3.42
N GLN A 308 -55.05 37.46 2.21
CA GLN A 308 -55.69 38.23 1.14
C GLN A 308 -57.04 37.63 0.71
N ALA A 309 -57.11 36.31 0.54
CA ALA A 309 -58.37 35.63 0.20
C ALA A 309 -59.46 35.87 1.25
N MET A 310 -59.09 35.86 2.54
CA MET A 310 -60.01 36.19 3.64
C MET A 310 -60.50 37.64 3.55
N ARG A 311 -59.60 38.60 3.31
CA ARG A 311 -59.94 40.02 3.18
C ARG A 311 -60.88 40.27 1.99
N ASP A 312 -60.57 39.71 0.83
CA ASP A 312 -61.41 39.82 -0.37
C ASP A 312 -62.80 39.19 -0.16
N GLY A 313 -62.87 38.11 0.62
CA GLY A 313 -64.13 37.51 1.04
C GLY A 313 -65.01 38.48 1.84
N LEU A 314 -64.42 39.13 2.85
CA LEU A 314 -65.11 40.12 3.69
C LEU A 314 -65.56 41.36 2.89
N ASP A 315 -64.70 41.89 2.01
CA ASP A 315 -65.04 43.05 1.17
C ASP A 315 -66.22 42.77 0.24
N LYS A 316 -66.30 41.55 -0.32
CA LYS A 316 -67.47 41.13 -1.12
C LYS A 316 -68.73 41.11 -0.28
N SER A 317 -68.69 40.55 0.93
CA SER A 317 -69.82 40.54 1.86
C SER A 317 -70.29 41.94 2.24
N LEU A 318 -69.35 42.87 2.48
CA LEU A 318 -69.67 44.27 2.78
C LEU A 318 -70.31 44.99 1.58
N LYS A 319 -69.78 44.79 0.36
CA LYS A 319 -70.35 45.36 -0.87
C LYS A 319 -71.77 44.87 -1.16
N ILE A 320 -72.04 43.57 -0.95
CA ILE A 320 -73.38 43.01 -1.10
C ILE A 320 -74.34 43.68 -0.10
N ARG A 321 -73.93 43.80 1.17
CA ARG A 321 -74.74 44.44 2.21
C ARG A 321 -75.04 45.92 1.91
N ALA A 322 -74.05 46.66 1.40
CA ALA A 322 -74.23 48.06 0.99
C ALA A 322 -75.20 48.21 -0.19
N ARG A 323 -75.14 47.31 -1.19
CA ARG A 323 -76.08 47.30 -2.32
C ARG A 323 -77.52 47.01 -1.90
N LEU A 324 -77.71 46.08 -0.97
CA LEU A 324 -79.04 45.77 -0.44
C LEU A 324 -79.63 46.99 0.27
N LYS A 325 -78.87 47.63 1.16
CA LYS A 325 -79.28 48.89 1.81
C LYS A 325 -79.60 50.02 0.82
N ALA A 326 -78.81 50.16 -0.25
CA ALA A 326 -79.07 51.18 -1.26
C ALA A 326 -80.36 50.92 -2.06
N ARG A 327 -80.71 49.64 -2.29
CA ARG A 327 -81.97 49.27 -2.92
C ARG A 327 -83.16 49.53 -2.00
N GLU A 328 -83.06 49.17 -0.72
CA GLU A 328 -84.09 49.48 0.29
C GLU A 328 -84.43 50.98 0.28
N ILE A 329 -83.41 51.85 0.33
CA ILE A 329 -83.62 53.32 0.30
C ILE A 329 -84.26 53.79 -1.02
N GLN A 330 -83.92 53.17 -2.17
CA GLN A 330 -84.52 53.53 -3.46
C GLN A 330 -85.99 53.10 -3.56
N GLU A 331 -86.34 51.94 -2.99
CA GLU A 331 -87.71 51.44 -2.93
C GLU A 331 -88.57 52.32 -2.01
N GLU A 332 -88.05 52.75 -0.86
CA GLU A 332 -88.71 53.71 0.03
C GLU A 332 -89.01 55.04 -0.70
N LEU A 333 -88.02 55.61 -1.41
CA LEU A 333 -88.20 56.87 -2.13
C LEU A 333 -89.20 56.76 -3.30
N ALA A 334 -89.26 55.60 -3.95
CA ALA A 334 -90.19 55.35 -5.04
C ALA A 334 -91.64 55.24 -4.55
N LEU A 335 -91.86 54.63 -3.38
CA LEU A 335 -93.17 54.58 -2.73
C LEU A 335 -93.64 55.98 -2.34
N ASP A 336 -92.77 56.82 -1.78
CA ASP A 336 -93.09 58.21 -1.44
C ASP A 336 -93.49 59.03 -2.69
N MET A 337 -92.83 58.79 -3.84
CA MET A 337 -93.14 59.47 -5.09
C MET A 337 -94.48 59.00 -5.70
N GLN A 338 -94.80 57.71 -5.61
CA GLN A 338 -96.10 57.18 -6.04
C GLN A 338 -97.27 57.72 -5.22
N ILE A 339 -97.07 57.95 -3.92
CA ILE A 339 -98.09 58.55 -3.05
C ILE A 339 -98.38 60.00 -3.48
N LEU A 340 -97.33 60.77 -3.82
CA LEU A 340 -97.48 62.15 -4.29
C LEU A 340 -98.14 62.24 -5.68
N GLU A 341 -97.82 61.32 -6.58
CA GLU A 341 -98.38 61.25 -7.95
C GLU A 341 -99.88 60.90 -7.91
N LYS A 342 -100.27 59.97 -7.03
CA LYS A 342 -101.67 59.60 -6.80
C LYS A 342 -102.50 60.75 -6.21
N LEU A 343 -101.91 61.53 -5.28
CA LEU A 343 -102.55 62.73 -4.73
C LEU A 343 -102.77 63.85 -5.78
N LEU A 344 -101.94 63.90 -6.83
CA LEU A 344 -102.08 64.85 -7.95
C LEU A 344 -103.11 64.37 -9.00
N GLU A 345 -103.23 63.07 -9.23
CA GLU A 345 -104.22 62.50 -10.16
C GLU A 345 -105.64 62.46 -9.58
N ASP A 346 -105.78 62.25 -8.27
CA ASP A 346 -107.07 62.26 -7.57
C ASP A 346 -107.70 63.67 -7.56
N SER A 347 -106.89 64.74 -7.50
CA SER A 347 -107.37 66.13 -7.57
C SER A 347 -107.88 66.55 -8.96
N ARG A 348 -107.57 65.82 -10.04
CA ARG A 348 -107.87 66.23 -11.43
C ARG A 348 -109.12 65.58 -12.02
N ASN A 349 -109.64 64.53 -11.38
CA ASN A 349 -110.66 63.64 -11.98
C ASN A 349 -111.98 63.55 -11.19
N GLU A 350 -112.19 64.34 -10.13
CA GLU A 350 -113.40 64.28 -9.29
C GLU A 350 -114.68 64.87 -9.92
N ALA A 351 -114.62 65.56 -11.05
CA ALA A 351 -115.81 66.19 -11.65
C ALA A 351 -116.68 65.22 -12.47
N MET A 352 -117.35 64.33 -11.74
CA MET A 352 -118.73 63.84 -11.92
C MET A 352 -119.19 63.08 -13.18
N GLU A 353 -118.62 63.18 -14.39
CA GLU A 353 -119.28 62.57 -15.58
C GLU A 353 -118.73 61.21 -16.04
N ILE A 354 -117.56 60.84 -15.51
CA ILE A 354 -116.84 59.61 -15.87
C ILE A 354 -117.48 58.33 -15.27
N SER A 355 -118.25 58.46 -14.19
CA SER A 355 -118.60 57.35 -13.30
C SER A 355 -119.36 56.19 -13.96
N GLN A 356 -120.27 56.49 -14.88
CA GLN A 356 -121.20 55.47 -15.39
C GLN A 356 -120.72 54.82 -16.70
N ARG A 357 -120.23 55.60 -17.68
CA ARG A 357 -119.71 55.05 -18.96
C ARG A 357 -118.33 54.39 -18.84
N LYS A 358 -117.48 54.79 -17.87
CA LYS A 358 -116.24 54.04 -17.61
C LYS A 358 -116.53 52.66 -16.99
N LYS A 359 -117.68 52.37 -16.38
CA LYS A 359 -117.85 51.10 -15.63
C LYS A 359 -117.90 49.87 -16.54
N GLU A 360 -118.70 49.94 -17.61
CA GLU A 360 -118.86 48.84 -18.57
C GLU A 360 -117.64 48.69 -19.48
N MET A 361 -117.06 49.79 -19.97
CA MET A 361 -115.81 49.75 -20.73
C MET A 361 -114.62 49.33 -19.85
N ARG A 362 -114.60 49.69 -18.55
CA ARG A 362 -113.59 49.19 -17.61
C ARG A 362 -113.72 47.70 -17.40
N GLU A 363 -114.91 47.11 -17.34
CA GLU A 363 -115.06 45.66 -17.11
C GLU A 363 -114.55 44.81 -18.29
N GLU A 364 -114.75 45.24 -19.53
CA GLU A 364 -114.21 44.54 -20.71
C GLU A 364 -112.71 44.81 -20.92
N ASP A 365 -112.24 46.06 -20.78
CA ASP A 365 -110.80 46.37 -20.78
C ASP A 365 -110.09 45.68 -19.61
N GLN A 366 -110.74 45.56 -18.45
CA GLN A 366 -110.20 44.89 -17.27
C GLN A 366 -110.12 43.39 -17.50
N ARG A 367 -111.13 42.74 -18.09
CA ARG A 367 -111.04 41.31 -18.45
C ARG A 367 -109.97 41.04 -19.50
N TYR A 368 -109.81 41.90 -20.52
CA TYR A 368 -108.76 41.74 -21.53
C TYR A 368 -107.36 42.03 -20.97
N ARG A 369 -107.22 43.03 -20.09
CA ARG A 369 -105.97 43.32 -19.36
C ARG A 369 -105.62 42.24 -18.37
N GLU A 370 -106.60 41.66 -17.66
CA GLU A 370 -106.43 40.53 -16.75
C GLU A 370 -106.02 39.27 -17.53
N TYR A 371 -106.62 39.02 -18.70
CA TYR A 371 -106.22 37.91 -19.57
C TYR A 371 -104.80 38.09 -20.13
N LEU A 372 -104.45 39.29 -20.60
CA LEU A 372 -103.08 39.61 -21.04
C LEU A 372 -102.09 39.54 -19.88
N GLN A 373 -102.46 40.00 -18.69
CA GLN A 373 -101.64 39.87 -17.48
C GLN A 373 -101.44 38.41 -17.11
N GLN A 374 -102.47 37.57 -17.15
CA GLN A 374 -102.37 36.14 -16.90
C GLN A 374 -101.46 35.45 -17.94
N GLN A 375 -101.57 35.78 -19.22
CA GLN A 375 -100.67 35.27 -20.26
C GLN A 375 -99.22 35.72 -20.04
N MET A 376 -99.00 36.99 -19.70
CA MET A 376 -97.67 37.51 -19.38
C MET A 376 -97.10 36.91 -18.09
N GLU A 377 -97.93 36.63 -17.08
CA GLU A 377 -97.53 35.97 -15.85
C GLU A 377 -97.18 34.50 -16.07
N GLU A 378 -97.94 33.79 -16.91
CA GLU A 378 -97.65 32.43 -17.34
C GLU A 378 -96.35 32.35 -18.15
N GLU A 379 -96.15 33.23 -19.14
CA GLU A 379 -94.88 33.31 -19.88
C GLU A 379 -93.71 33.64 -18.95
N LYS A 380 -93.88 34.60 -18.04
CA LYS A 380 -92.85 34.96 -17.05
C LYS A 380 -92.57 33.83 -16.05
N ARG A 381 -93.55 33.00 -15.71
CA ARG A 381 -93.35 31.79 -14.91
C ARG A 381 -92.54 30.75 -15.68
N LEU A 382 -92.90 30.50 -16.94
CA LEU A 382 -92.19 29.57 -17.81
C LEU A 382 -90.74 30.02 -18.07
N GLU A 383 -90.51 31.32 -18.28
CA GLU A 383 -89.16 31.89 -18.42
C GLU A 383 -88.34 31.71 -17.14
N LYS A 384 -88.92 31.98 -15.97
CA LYS A 384 -88.25 31.75 -14.68
C LYS A 384 -87.89 30.28 -14.46
N GLU A 385 -88.79 29.36 -14.81
CA GLU A 385 -88.53 27.91 -14.72
C GLU A 385 -87.43 27.47 -15.69
N LEU A 386 -87.41 28.02 -16.91
CA LEU A 386 -86.37 27.78 -17.90
C LEU A 386 -85.01 28.34 -17.46
N ASP A 387 -84.98 29.55 -16.94
CA ASP A 387 -83.77 30.21 -16.41
C ASP A 387 -83.23 29.47 -15.20
N ALA A 388 -84.10 28.99 -14.30
CA ALA A 388 -83.71 28.16 -13.17
C ALA A 388 -83.03 26.86 -13.63
N MET A 389 -83.57 26.20 -14.67
CA MET A 389 -82.92 25.03 -15.26
C MET A 389 -81.56 25.38 -15.89
N ILE A 390 -81.46 26.47 -16.66
CA ILE A 390 -80.20 26.91 -17.27
C ILE A 390 -79.16 27.25 -16.20
N GLU A 391 -79.52 27.98 -15.15
CA GLU A 391 -78.64 28.30 -14.03
C GLU A 391 -78.13 27.04 -13.33
N SER A 392 -79.01 26.05 -13.10
CA SER A 392 -78.62 24.79 -12.48
C SER A 392 -77.59 24.03 -13.33
N GLU A 393 -77.76 24.04 -14.64
CA GLU A 393 -76.88 23.36 -15.58
C GLU A 393 -75.53 24.09 -15.72
N VAL A 394 -75.53 25.42 -15.74
CA VAL A 394 -74.32 26.26 -15.74
C VAL A 394 -73.55 26.08 -14.43
N LYS A 395 -74.22 26.10 -13.27
CA LYS A 395 -73.61 25.84 -11.95
C LYS A 395 -72.97 24.45 -11.94
N ARG A 396 -73.65 23.42 -12.45
CA ARG A 396 -73.10 22.05 -12.55
C ARG A 396 -71.85 21.97 -13.43
N GLN A 397 -71.83 22.63 -14.58
CA GLN A 397 -70.67 22.66 -15.47
C GLN A 397 -69.49 23.44 -14.85
N TRP A 398 -69.79 24.54 -14.15
CA TRP A 398 -68.78 25.31 -13.41
C TRP A 398 -68.17 24.51 -12.26
N GLN A 399 -69.00 23.79 -11.50
CA GLN A 399 -68.57 22.90 -10.42
C GLN A 399 -67.58 21.84 -10.95
N LYS A 400 -67.91 21.20 -12.09
CA LYS A 400 -67.00 20.23 -12.72
C LYS A 400 -65.65 20.83 -13.10
N ARG A 401 -65.60 22.07 -13.59
CA ARG A 401 -64.35 22.75 -13.92
C ARG A 401 -63.54 23.10 -12.66
N LEU A 402 -64.20 23.55 -11.60
CA LEU A 402 -63.56 23.80 -10.30
C LEU A 402 -62.99 22.51 -9.70
N ASP A 403 -63.74 21.41 -9.76
CA ASP A 403 -63.31 20.09 -9.27
C ASP A 403 -62.11 19.57 -10.06
N GLN A 404 -62.11 19.75 -11.40
CA GLN A 404 -60.97 19.41 -12.24
C GLN A 404 -59.73 20.23 -11.88
N TRP A 405 -59.89 21.55 -11.72
CA TRP A 405 -58.80 22.44 -11.34
C TRP A 405 -58.25 22.14 -9.94
N ALA A 406 -59.12 21.82 -8.97
CA ALA A 406 -58.73 21.40 -7.63
C ALA A 406 -57.93 20.09 -7.66
N LYS A 407 -58.40 19.09 -8.40
CA LYS A 407 -57.68 17.82 -8.61
C LYS A 407 -56.31 18.02 -9.24
N GLU A 408 -56.20 18.91 -10.23
CA GLU A 408 -54.93 19.21 -10.88
C GLU A 408 -53.96 19.92 -9.94
N LYS A 409 -54.46 20.89 -9.15
CA LYS A 409 -53.67 21.60 -8.14
C LYS A 409 -53.16 20.63 -7.06
N ASP A 410 -54.02 19.73 -6.58
CA ASP A 410 -53.66 18.71 -5.60
C ASP A 410 -52.65 17.71 -6.17
N ALA A 411 -52.81 17.29 -7.43
CA ALA A 411 -51.85 16.43 -8.10
C ALA A 411 -50.47 17.10 -8.25
N ARG A 412 -50.42 18.38 -8.62
CA ARG A 412 -49.17 19.16 -8.68
C ARG A 412 -48.53 19.33 -7.30
N LYS A 413 -49.34 19.57 -6.26
CA LYS A 413 -48.85 19.68 -4.87
C LYS A 413 -48.26 18.35 -4.39
N ARG A 414 -48.93 17.23 -4.68
CA ARG A 414 -48.43 15.87 -4.37
C ARG A 414 -47.12 15.59 -5.10
N LEU A 415 -47.07 15.83 -6.42
CA LEU A 415 -45.85 15.65 -7.20
C LEU A 415 -44.68 16.49 -6.67
N MET A 416 -44.93 17.76 -6.33
CA MET A 416 -43.89 18.62 -5.75
C MET A 416 -43.41 18.11 -4.39
N ASN A 417 -44.33 17.64 -3.53
CA ASN A 417 -43.95 17.04 -2.26
C ASN A 417 -43.13 15.76 -2.45
N ASP A 418 -43.47 14.93 -3.44
CA ASP A 418 -42.74 13.70 -3.77
C ASP A 418 -41.33 14.00 -4.30
N VAL A 419 -41.18 15.05 -5.11
CA VAL A 419 -39.85 15.50 -5.59
C VAL A 419 -38.98 16.00 -4.43
N LEU A 420 -39.55 16.82 -3.53
CA LEU A 420 -38.83 17.33 -2.37
C LEU A 420 -38.51 16.22 -1.36
N SER A 421 -39.43 15.27 -1.12
CA SER A 421 -39.19 14.13 -0.23
C SER A 421 -38.12 13.20 -0.81
N THR A 422 -38.12 12.97 -2.11
CA THR A 422 -37.09 12.18 -2.80
C THR A 422 -35.73 12.87 -2.73
N ARG A 423 -35.65 14.19 -2.97
CA ARG A 423 -34.40 14.95 -2.83
C ARG A 423 -33.89 14.96 -1.40
N ARG A 424 -34.78 15.11 -0.41
CA ARG A 424 -34.44 15.04 1.02
C ARG A 424 -33.89 13.66 1.39
N ARG A 425 -34.52 12.59 0.91
CA ARG A 425 -34.03 11.22 1.08
C ARG A 425 -32.66 11.01 0.44
N GLN A 426 -32.44 11.49 -0.80
CA GLN A 426 -31.13 11.43 -1.45
C GLN A 426 -30.04 12.18 -0.68
N LEU A 427 -30.36 13.35 -0.12
CA LEU A 427 -29.44 14.10 0.73
C LEU A 427 -29.14 13.35 2.03
N GLN A 428 -30.15 12.76 2.67
CA GLN A 428 -29.98 11.95 3.88
C GLN A 428 -29.14 10.68 3.60
N GLU A 429 -29.38 9.99 2.49
CA GLU A 429 -28.58 8.84 2.06
C GLU A 429 -27.11 9.23 1.85
N LYS A 430 -26.84 10.34 1.15
CA LYS A 430 -25.47 10.86 0.95
C LYS A 430 -24.78 11.26 2.26
N VAL A 431 -25.51 11.90 3.18
CA VAL A 431 -24.97 12.26 4.50
C VAL A 431 -24.65 10.99 5.29
N ALA A 432 -25.54 10.00 5.31
CA ALA A 432 -25.33 8.73 6.00
C ALA A 432 -24.17 7.91 5.39
N GLU A 433 -24.00 7.94 4.06
CA GLU A 433 -22.84 7.33 3.40
C GLU A 433 -21.53 8.01 3.81
N ASN A 434 -21.51 9.34 3.89
CA ASN A 434 -20.35 10.09 4.35
C ASN A 434 -20.04 9.81 5.83
N GLU A 435 -21.04 9.76 6.71
CA GLU A 435 -20.87 9.38 8.11
C GLU A 435 -20.32 7.96 8.27
N LYS A 436 -20.81 7.00 7.49
CA LYS A 436 -20.26 5.63 7.46
C LYS A 436 -18.82 5.62 6.98
N ALA A 437 -18.49 6.35 5.92
CA ALA A 437 -17.12 6.45 5.42
C ALA A 437 -16.17 7.06 6.47
N GLN A 438 -16.60 8.11 7.16
CA GLN A 438 -15.85 8.70 8.28
C GLN A 438 -15.68 7.71 9.44
N ALA A 439 -16.70 6.93 9.78
CA ALA A 439 -16.61 5.91 10.83
C ALA A 439 -15.67 4.75 10.46
N VAL A 440 -15.64 4.33 9.19
CA VAL A 440 -14.68 3.32 8.71
C VAL A 440 -13.26 3.88 8.77
N ALA A 441 -13.05 5.11 8.30
CA ALA A 441 -11.74 5.77 8.37
C ALA A 441 -11.26 5.92 9.84
N ALA A 442 -12.14 6.26 10.78
CA ALA A 442 -11.82 6.34 12.19
C ALA A 442 -11.36 4.97 12.75
N LYS A 443 -12.08 3.89 12.43
CA LYS A 443 -11.69 2.53 12.84
C LYS A 443 -10.36 2.10 12.25
N GLU A 444 -10.08 2.43 11.00
CA GLU A 444 -8.77 2.17 10.38
C GLU A 444 -7.65 2.92 11.10
N THR A 445 -7.87 4.17 11.52
CA THR A 445 -6.88 4.92 12.30
C THR A 445 -6.65 4.31 13.68
N GLU A 446 -7.70 3.84 14.36
CA GLU A 446 -7.58 3.15 15.65
C GLU A 446 -6.78 1.84 15.53
N LEU A 447 -7.08 1.03 14.51
CA LEU A 447 -6.33 -0.21 14.25
C LEU A 447 -4.86 0.06 13.92
N MET A 448 -4.58 1.11 13.15
CA MET A 448 -3.21 1.51 12.82
C MET A 448 -2.45 1.98 14.07
N LEU A 449 -3.09 2.76 14.94
CA LEU A 449 -2.50 3.18 16.21
C LEU A 449 -2.22 2.00 17.14
N ALA A 450 -3.18 1.07 17.28
CA ALA A 450 -2.98 -0.15 18.06
C ALA A 450 -1.81 -1.00 17.54
N ALA A 451 -1.69 -1.15 16.21
CA ALA A 451 -0.57 -1.86 15.59
C ALA A 451 0.79 -1.14 15.84
N MET A 452 0.81 0.19 15.80
CA MET A 452 2.01 0.98 16.12
C MET A 452 2.41 0.84 17.60
N GLU A 453 1.44 0.80 18.51
CA GLU A 453 1.68 0.60 19.94
C GLU A 453 2.24 -0.81 20.24
N GLU A 454 1.66 -1.86 19.65
CA GLU A 454 2.17 -3.23 19.78
C GLU A 454 3.58 -3.37 19.19
N HIS A 455 3.84 -2.78 18.01
CA HIS A 455 5.18 -2.77 17.44
C HIS A 455 6.18 -2.05 18.36
N ARG A 456 5.80 -0.90 18.94
CA ARG A 456 6.63 -0.18 19.90
C ARG A 456 6.94 -1.05 21.13
N ARG A 457 5.93 -1.76 21.65
CA ARG A 457 6.10 -2.66 22.80
C ARG A 457 7.08 -3.80 22.49
N LEU A 458 6.92 -4.44 21.34
CA LEU A 458 7.82 -5.52 20.91
C LEU A 458 9.26 -5.02 20.71
N GLU A 459 9.45 -3.82 20.16
CA GLU A 459 10.78 -3.23 20.02
C GLU A 459 11.42 -2.87 21.36
N GLU A 460 10.64 -2.35 22.32
CA GLU A 460 11.10 -2.11 23.69
C GLU A 460 11.50 -3.43 24.40
N GLU A 461 10.70 -4.49 24.26
CA GLU A 461 11.02 -5.83 24.78
C GLU A 461 12.31 -6.40 24.17
N LYS A 462 12.49 -6.30 22.84
CA LYS A 462 13.72 -6.74 22.17
C LYS A 462 14.94 -5.95 22.66
N ARG A 463 14.82 -4.62 22.76
CA ARG A 463 15.90 -3.77 23.28
C ARG A 463 16.28 -4.14 24.71
N ALA A 464 15.29 -4.42 25.56
CA ALA A 464 15.53 -4.87 26.93
C ALA A 464 16.23 -6.22 26.98
N ARG A 465 15.87 -7.19 26.11
CA ARG A 465 16.55 -8.49 26.00
C ARG A 465 18.01 -8.32 25.59
N VAL A 466 18.28 -7.59 24.52
CA VAL A 466 19.65 -7.32 24.04
C VAL A 466 20.46 -6.59 25.11
N PHE A 467 19.87 -5.61 25.79
CA PHE A 467 20.54 -4.92 26.90
C PHE A 467 20.90 -5.89 28.04
N HIS A 468 19.98 -6.80 28.40
CA HIS A 468 20.24 -7.79 29.44
C HIS A 468 21.32 -8.78 29.05
N GLU A 469 21.28 -9.32 27.83
CA GLU A 469 22.29 -10.23 27.28
C GLU A 469 23.67 -9.57 27.24
N ASN A 470 23.76 -8.34 26.74
CA ASN A 470 25.02 -7.58 26.72
C ASN A 470 25.57 -7.34 28.13
N LYS A 471 24.68 -7.03 29.10
CA LYS A 471 25.07 -6.82 30.49
C LYS A 471 25.55 -8.12 31.16
N GLN A 472 24.91 -9.24 30.87
CA GLN A 472 25.37 -10.56 31.34
C GLN A 472 26.74 -10.88 30.75
N TYR A 473 26.92 -10.67 29.45
CA TYR A 473 28.19 -10.88 28.77
C TYR A 473 29.32 -10.00 29.35
N GLU A 474 29.02 -8.73 29.65
CA GLU A 474 29.95 -7.84 30.34
C GLU A 474 30.34 -8.39 31.72
N GLN A 475 29.37 -8.90 32.49
CA GLN A 475 29.63 -9.50 33.80
C GLN A 475 30.50 -10.76 33.70
N ASP A 476 30.26 -11.62 32.72
CA ASP A 476 31.05 -12.83 32.50
C ASP A 476 32.50 -12.50 32.12
N LEU A 477 32.71 -11.49 31.26
CA LEU A 477 34.04 -10.99 30.93
C LEU A 477 34.77 -10.45 32.17
N LEU A 478 34.08 -9.66 33.00
CA LEU A 478 34.66 -9.16 34.25
C LEU A 478 35.02 -10.31 35.20
N GLN A 479 34.20 -11.35 35.28
CA GLN A 479 34.51 -12.55 36.06
C GLN A 479 35.75 -13.27 35.52
N GLN A 480 35.90 -13.41 34.21
CA GLN A 480 37.08 -14.02 33.58
C GLN A 480 38.35 -13.21 33.87
N VAL A 481 38.29 -11.88 33.76
CA VAL A 481 39.42 -11.00 34.08
C VAL A 481 39.79 -11.12 35.56
N ASN A 482 38.80 -11.08 36.46
CA ASN A 482 39.05 -11.25 37.89
C ASN A 482 39.62 -12.62 38.24
N PHE A 483 39.18 -13.68 37.55
CA PHE A 483 39.74 -15.02 37.72
C PHE A 483 41.21 -15.05 37.30
N ARG A 484 41.54 -14.49 36.13
CA ARG A 484 42.95 -14.40 35.67
C ARG A 484 43.81 -13.63 36.66
N LEU A 485 43.33 -12.48 37.16
CA LEU A 485 44.06 -11.69 38.15
C LEU A 485 44.33 -12.48 39.44
N ARG A 486 43.34 -13.24 39.94
CA ARG A 486 43.53 -14.11 41.11
C ARG A 486 44.53 -15.24 40.84
N MET A 487 44.51 -15.81 39.63
CA MET A 487 45.48 -16.84 39.24
C MET A 487 46.90 -16.26 39.18
N GLU A 488 47.08 -15.08 38.59
CA GLU A 488 48.38 -14.39 38.56
C GLU A 488 48.86 -14.01 39.97
N GLU A 489 47.98 -13.59 40.87
CA GLU A 489 48.33 -13.36 42.28
C GLU A 489 48.77 -14.65 42.98
N HIS A 490 48.02 -15.75 42.77
CA HIS A 490 48.37 -17.05 43.32
C HIS A 490 49.72 -17.57 42.78
N GLU A 491 49.99 -17.39 41.49
CA GLU A 491 51.29 -17.75 40.89
C GLU A 491 52.43 -16.94 41.52
N LYS A 492 52.26 -15.62 41.70
CA LYS A 492 53.26 -14.78 42.40
C LYS A 492 53.48 -15.22 43.85
N ASP A 493 52.42 -15.60 44.55
CA ASP A 493 52.52 -16.10 45.93
C ASP A 493 53.27 -17.45 45.99
N GLU A 494 53.04 -18.35 45.04
CA GLU A 494 53.79 -19.61 44.92
C GLU A 494 55.25 -19.38 44.54
N ASP A 495 55.53 -18.54 43.55
CA ASP A 495 56.89 -18.14 43.17
C ASP A 495 57.65 -17.57 44.37
N TYR A 496 56.97 -16.75 45.19
CA TYR A 496 57.55 -16.20 46.41
C TYR A 496 57.84 -17.27 47.47
N ARG A 497 56.95 -18.26 47.63
CA ARG A 497 57.18 -19.42 48.52
C ARG A 497 58.35 -20.27 48.05
N GLU A 498 58.46 -20.52 46.74
CA GLU A 498 59.58 -21.26 46.15
C GLU A 498 60.90 -20.50 46.32
N TYR A 499 60.88 -19.18 46.13
CA TYR A 499 62.04 -18.33 46.38
C TYR A 499 62.52 -18.41 47.83
N LEU A 500 61.60 -18.33 48.81
CA LEU A 500 61.93 -18.47 50.23
C LEU A 500 62.54 -19.85 50.55
N LYS A 501 61.95 -20.93 50.02
CA LYS A 501 62.52 -22.28 50.15
C LYS A 501 63.90 -22.38 49.49
N GLY A 502 64.08 -21.75 48.33
CA GLY A 502 65.38 -21.65 47.66
C GLY A 502 66.43 -21.00 48.57
N LEU A 503 66.07 -19.89 49.21
CA LEU A 503 66.93 -19.19 50.16
C LEU A 503 67.30 -20.07 51.38
N GLU A 504 66.32 -20.80 51.93
CA GLU A 504 66.54 -21.76 53.02
C GLU A 504 67.51 -22.87 52.60
N THR A 505 67.31 -23.48 51.43
CA THR A 505 68.20 -24.54 50.92
C THR A 505 69.61 -24.02 50.60
N GLU A 506 69.74 -22.79 50.11
CA GLU A 506 71.04 -22.15 49.89
C GLU A 506 71.73 -21.85 51.23
N ALA A 507 71.00 -21.39 52.24
CA ALA A 507 71.52 -21.19 53.59
C ALA A 507 71.98 -22.53 54.21
N GLU A 508 71.23 -23.60 54.04
CA GLU A 508 71.64 -24.96 54.44
C GLU A 508 72.89 -25.43 53.69
N TYR A 509 72.97 -25.19 52.38
CA TYR A 509 74.16 -25.50 51.58
C TYR A 509 75.38 -24.71 52.07
N GLN A 510 75.23 -23.41 52.32
CA GLN A 510 76.31 -22.59 52.87
C GLN A 510 76.70 -23.01 54.30
N ALA A 511 75.74 -23.45 55.12
CA ALA A 511 76.03 -24.01 56.45
C ALA A 511 76.85 -25.30 56.33
N LYS A 512 76.46 -26.22 55.43
CA LYS A 512 77.24 -27.44 55.12
C LYS A 512 78.62 -27.11 54.55
N LEU A 513 78.73 -26.09 53.69
CA LEU A 513 80.00 -25.63 53.13
C LEU A 513 80.90 -25.05 54.23
N LYS A 514 80.36 -24.22 55.12
CA LYS A 514 81.08 -23.70 56.29
C LYS A 514 81.50 -24.81 57.24
N GLU A 515 80.65 -25.83 57.47
CA GLU A 515 81.02 -27.01 58.25
C GLU A 515 82.16 -27.79 57.58
N ALA A 516 82.10 -28.01 56.27
CA ALA A 516 83.15 -28.68 55.50
C ALA A 516 84.47 -27.88 55.49
N LEU A 517 84.40 -26.55 55.47
CA LEU A 517 85.58 -25.67 55.58
C LEU A 517 86.13 -25.61 57.02
N ALA A 518 85.26 -25.70 58.04
CA ALA A 518 85.62 -25.74 59.47
C ALA A 518 86.18 -27.10 59.90
N ARG A 519 85.90 -28.17 59.14
CA ARG A 519 86.59 -29.47 59.20
C ARG A 519 87.59 -29.58 58.05
N PRO A 520 88.74 -28.88 58.09
CA PRO A 520 89.77 -29.11 57.09
C PRO A 520 90.21 -30.57 57.18
N ASN A 521 90.03 -31.33 56.10
CA ASN A 521 90.60 -32.66 55.98
C ASN A 521 92.12 -32.50 55.81
N ILE A 522 92.81 -32.30 56.93
CA ILE A 522 94.27 -32.27 57.03
C ILE A 522 94.75 -33.73 57.07
N ASP A 523 94.55 -34.46 55.98
CA ASP A 523 95.41 -35.60 55.65
C ASP A 523 95.67 -35.63 54.14
N LYS A 524 96.42 -34.62 53.68
CA LYS A 524 97.07 -34.65 52.37
C LYS A 524 98.53 -35.01 52.52
N LEU A 525 98.82 -36.21 53.04
CA LEU A 525 100.02 -36.92 52.64
C LEU A 525 99.81 -37.36 51.18
N HIS A 526 100.42 -36.62 50.26
CA HIS A 526 100.43 -36.91 48.82
C HIS A 526 100.75 -38.40 48.59
N PRO A 527 100.04 -39.12 47.69
CA PRO A 527 100.18 -40.58 47.51
C PRO A 527 101.63 -41.05 47.34
N PHE A 528 102.46 -40.26 46.66
CA PHE A 528 103.90 -40.53 46.49
C PHE A 528 104.74 -40.42 47.77
N ARG A 529 104.37 -39.57 48.75
CA ARG A 529 105.03 -39.52 50.07
C ARG A 529 104.64 -40.73 50.93
N LYS A 530 103.40 -41.22 50.80
CA LYS A 530 102.95 -42.48 51.43
C LYS A 530 103.78 -43.66 50.93
N ALA A 531 104.06 -43.73 49.63
CA ALA A 531 104.90 -44.76 49.01
C ALA A 531 106.40 -44.67 49.38
N HIS A 532 106.91 -43.46 49.63
CA HIS A 532 108.30 -43.26 50.06
C HIS A 532 108.53 -43.69 51.52
N MET A 533 107.56 -43.41 52.41
CA MET A 533 107.61 -43.83 53.81
C MET A 533 107.50 -45.35 53.98
N THR A 534 106.70 -46.03 53.15
CA THR A 534 106.65 -47.50 53.14
C THR A 534 107.92 -48.15 52.58
N LYS A 535 108.61 -47.54 51.61
CA LYS A 535 109.94 -48.00 51.16
C LYS A 535 111.03 -47.82 52.24
N GLN A 536 110.99 -46.74 53.01
CA GLN A 536 111.94 -46.49 54.10
C GLN A 536 111.72 -47.42 55.30
N ALA A 537 110.47 -47.80 55.59
CA ALA A 537 110.15 -48.79 56.63
C ALA A 537 110.60 -50.22 56.24
N GLY A 538 110.64 -50.55 54.95
CA GLY A 538 111.12 -51.85 54.44
C GLY A 538 112.65 -52.06 54.48
N GLN A 539 113.45 -51.00 54.63
CA GLN A 539 114.91 -51.10 54.72
C GLN A 539 115.46 -51.21 56.16
N LYS A 540 114.60 -51.12 57.19
CA LYS A 540 114.97 -51.24 58.61
C LYS A 540 114.67 -52.61 59.24
N LEU A 541 114.28 -53.59 58.41
CA LEU A 541 113.95 -54.97 58.80
C LEU A 541 114.75 -56.00 57.95
N MET A 542 116.05 -55.72 57.80
CA MET A 542 117.08 -56.69 57.42
C MET A 542 118.02 -56.86 58.61
#